data_AF-A0A024TL38-F1
#
_entry.id   AF-A0A024TL38-F1
#
_cell.length_a   1.000
_cell.length_b   1.000
_cell.length_c   1.000
_cell.angle_alpha   90.00
_cell.angle_beta   90.00
_cell.angle_gamma   90.00
#
_symmetry.space_group_name_H-M   'P 1'
#
loop_
_entity.id
_entity.type
_entity.pdbx_description
1 polymer ?
#
loop_
_entity_poly.entity_id
_entity_poly.type
_entity_poly.pdbx_seq_one_letter_code
_entity_poly.pdbx_strand_id
1 'polypeptide(L)'
;MATVKFPSYADACRIKVDSANGDVPCKIWIENKVNKSQWSCVVTDTKDHAPKSASYVLPSTAEALVAVTTGGKVAKPATQGAAVDMTVGTKGHLELTLTMQAFAKLSAKYKFDLKPVEVSTTEKLEAKIRDLQDEVAALKESHDHAQFCTELVELRQNLRSRGYYSAGNMYKTTLKW
;
A
#
# COMPACT_ATOMS: atom_id res chain seq x y z
N MET A 1 -8.86 1.57 -0.68
CA MET A 1 -8.18 0.25 -0.72
C MET A 1 -6.73 0.46 -1.10
N ALA A 2 -5.80 -0.34 -0.56
CA ALA A 2 -4.39 -0.15 -0.84
C ALA A 2 -3.97 -0.88 -2.12
N THR A 3 -3.13 -0.26 -2.94
CA THR A 3 -2.43 -0.93 -4.04
C THR A 3 -1.05 -1.34 -3.55
N VAL A 4 -0.72 -2.62 -3.67
CA VAL A 4 0.51 -3.22 -3.17
C VAL A 4 1.20 -4.00 -4.29
N LYS A 5 2.53 -3.93 -4.31
CA LYS A 5 3.39 -4.76 -5.15
C LYS A 5 4.14 -5.74 -4.26
N PHE A 6 3.94 -7.03 -4.50
CA PHE A 6 4.66 -8.07 -3.76
C PHE A 6 5.94 -8.46 -4.51
N PRO A 7 7.06 -8.71 -3.80
CA PRO A 7 8.33 -9.06 -4.41
C PRO A 7 8.26 -10.23 -5.41
N SER A 8 7.57 -11.30 -5.02
CA SER A 8 7.49 -12.55 -5.80
C SER A 8 6.24 -12.65 -6.68
N TYR A 9 5.49 -11.56 -6.87
CA TYR A 9 4.29 -11.54 -7.71
C TYR A 9 4.34 -10.48 -8.81
N ALA A 10 4.12 -10.94 -10.05
CA ALA A 10 4.38 -10.16 -11.27
C ALA A 10 3.47 -8.95 -11.48
N ASP A 11 2.27 -8.92 -10.88
CA ASP A 11 1.31 -7.83 -11.06
C ASP A 11 1.12 -6.98 -9.80
N ALA A 12 0.64 -5.74 -9.97
CA ALA A 12 0.16 -4.94 -8.85
C ALA A 12 -1.20 -5.46 -8.38
N CYS A 13 -1.39 -5.48 -7.06
CA CYS A 13 -2.59 -6.03 -6.45
C CYS A 13 -3.30 -4.97 -5.61
N ARG A 14 -4.63 -5.04 -5.58
CA ARG A 14 -5.44 -4.31 -4.61
C ARG A 14 -5.71 -5.22 -3.43
N ILE A 15 -5.48 -4.74 -2.22
CA ILE A 15 -5.69 -5.51 -1.01
C ILE A 15 -6.71 -4.82 -0.10
N LYS A 16 -7.52 -5.65 0.55
CA LYS A 16 -8.47 -5.27 1.58
C LYS A 16 -8.42 -6.29 2.71
N VAL A 17 -8.43 -5.80 3.94
CA VAL A 17 -8.65 -6.62 5.12
C VAL A 17 -9.91 -6.10 5.79
N ASP A 18 -10.92 -6.96 5.85
CA ASP A 18 -12.18 -6.67 6.53
C ASP A 18 -12.16 -7.32 7.92
N SER A 19 -12.24 -6.50 8.96
CA SER A 19 -12.29 -6.91 10.37
C SER A 19 -13.20 -5.96 11.14
N ALA A 20 -13.95 -6.47 12.11
CA ALA A 20 -14.82 -5.66 12.97
C ALA A 20 -14.02 -4.73 13.91
N ASN A 21 -12.88 -5.21 14.44
CA ASN A 21 -12.10 -4.51 15.47
C ASN A 21 -10.60 -4.38 15.13
N GLY A 22 -10.22 -4.66 13.87
CA GLY A 22 -8.81 -4.81 13.50
C GLY A 22 -8.18 -6.10 14.02
N ASP A 23 -8.98 -7.07 14.45
CA ASP A 23 -8.57 -8.38 14.96
C ASP A 23 -9.32 -9.52 14.25
N VAL A 24 -9.01 -10.78 14.57
CA VAL A 24 -9.75 -11.94 14.10
C VAL A 24 -11.14 -12.04 14.76
N PRO A 25 -12.15 -12.62 14.07
CA PRO A 25 -12.08 -13.11 12.69
C PRO A 25 -12.00 -11.97 11.67
N CYS A 26 -11.18 -12.15 10.64
CA CYS A 26 -11.05 -11.19 9.55
C CYS A 26 -10.99 -11.88 8.19
N LYS A 27 -11.27 -11.12 7.12
CA LYS A 27 -11.18 -11.59 5.75
C LYS A 27 -10.12 -10.80 5.00
N ILE A 28 -9.08 -11.48 4.55
CA ILE A 28 -8.09 -10.95 3.61
C ILE A 28 -8.66 -11.17 2.20
N TRP A 29 -8.71 -10.11 1.40
CA TRP A 29 -9.14 -10.14 0.01
C TRP A 29 -8.10 -9.46 -0.87
N ILE A 30 -7.76 -10.09 -2.00
CA ILE A 30 -6.78 -9.61 -2.96
C ILE A 30 -7.38 -9.67 -4.36
N GLU A 31 -7.17 -8.61 -5.13
CA GLU A 31 -7.51 -8.52 -6.55
C GLU A 31 -6.26 -8.18 -7.37
N ASN A 32 -6.01 -8.93 -8.44
CA ASN A 32 -5.00 -8.59 -9.43
C ASN A 32 -5.52 -7.43 -10.31
N LYS A 33 -4.77 -6.31 -10.37
CA LYS A 33 -5.22 -5.13 -11.12
C LYS A 33 -5.26 -5.33 -12.64
N VAL A 34 -4.52 -6.30 -13.18
CA VAL A 34 -4.44 -6.58 -14.63
C VAL A 34 -5.57 -7.50 -15.07
N ASN A 35 -5.60 -8.73 -14.52
CA ASN A 35 -6.52 -9.77 -14.99
C ASN A 35 -7.84 -9.85 -14.19
N LYS A 36 -7.96 -9.05 -13.12
CA LYS A 36 -9.15 -8.97 -12.22
C LYS A 36 -9.51 -10.28 -11.54
N SER A 37 -8.59 -11.24 -11.47
CA SER A 37 -8.75 -12.42 -10.64
C SER A 37 -8.71 -12.02 -9.17
N GLN A 38 -9.51 -12.71 -8.36
CA GLN A 38 -9.66 -12.41 -6.94
C GLN A 38 -9.40 -13.65 -6.09
N TRP A 39 -8.86 -13.42 -4.90
CA TRP A 39 -8.64 -14.46 -3.92
C TRP A 39 -9.00 -13.96 -2.52
N SER A 40 -9.38 -14.88 -1.65
CA SER A 40 -9.66 -14.54 -0.26
C SER A 40 -9.29 -15.64 0.74
N CYS A 41 -9.00 -15.22 1.96
CA CYS A 41 -8.75 -16.08 3.10
C CYS A 41 -9.50 -15.50 4.30
N VAL A 42 -10.25 -16.35 5.00
CA VAL A 42 -10.86 -16.00 6.28
C VAL A 42 -9.92 -16.50 7.36
N VAL A 43 -9.44 -15.59 8.20
CA VAL A 43 -8.57 -15.89 9.33
C VAL A 43 -9.44 -15.85 10.57
N THR A 44 -9.59 -17.00 11.24
CA THR A 44 -10.30 -17.13 12.51
C THR A 44 -9.35 -17.15 13.70
N ASP A 45 -8.17 -17.73 13.52
CA ASP A 45 -7.05 -17.72 14.45
C ASP A 45 -5.74 -17.59 13.65
N THR A 46 -4.87 -16.66 14.03
CA THR A 46 -3.56 -16.47 13.37
C THR A 46 -2.61 -17.63 13.63
N LYS A 47 -2.83 -18.43 14.68
CA LYS A 47 -2.05 -19.63 14.99
C LYS A 47 -2.18 -20.72 13.93
N ASP A 48 -3.33 -20.81 13.29
CA ASP A 48 -3.57 -21.78 12.20
C ASP A 48 -2.66 -21.53 10.99
N HIS A 49 -2.12 -20.31 10.89
CA HIS A 49 -1.25 -19.86 9.83
C HIS A 49 0.23 -19.81 10.23
N ALA A 50 0.56 -20.11 11.48
CA ALA A 50 1.94 -20.13 11.99
C ALA A 50 2.63 -21.49 11.72
N PRO A 51 3.97 -21.56 11.78
CA PRO A 51 4.67 -22.84 11.69
C PRO A 51 4.28 -23.73 12.87
N LYS A 52 4.03 -25.03 12.63
CA LYS A 52 3.65 -25.99 13.69
C LYS A 52 4.69 -26.13 14.82
N SER A 53 5.92 -25.70 14.58
CA SER A 53 7.03 -25.70 15.54
C SER A 53 7.15 -24.42 16.37
N ALA A 54 6.30 -23.42 16.14
CA ALA A 54 6.37 -22.14 16.84
C ALA A 54 5.74 -22.24 18.24
N SER A 55 6.55 -22.09 19.27
CA SER A 55 6.10 -22.06 20.69
C SER A 55 6.05 -20.64 21.28
N TYR A 56 6.14 -19.59 20.45
CA TYR A 56 6.26 -18.20 20.91
C TYR A 56 4.94 -17.42 20.79
N VAL A 57 4.77 -16.44 21.69
CA VAL A 57 3.68 -15.46 21.66
C VAL A 57 4.04 -14.40 20.63
N LEU A 58 3.21 -14.30 19.60
CA LEU A 58 3.37 -13.38 18.49
C LEU A 58 2.83 -11.99 18.83
N PRO A 59 3.27 -10.93 18.11
CA PRO A 59 2.67 -9.61 18.25
C PRO A 59 1.18 -9.65 17.88
N SER A 60 0.42 -8.63 18.30
CA SER A 60 -1.05 -8.65 18.17
C SER A 60 -1.48 -8.91 16.71
N THR A 61 -2.53 -9.70 16.53
CA THR A 61 -3.14 -9.99 15.22
C THR A 61 -3.36 -8.73 14.37
N ALA A 62 -3.68 -7.61 15.03
CA ALA A 62 -3.83 -6.30 14.40
C ALA A 62 -2.55 -5.85 13.66
N GLU A 63 -1.37 -6.03 14.23
CA GLU A 63 -0.10 -5.64 13.59
C GLU A 63 0.21 -6.51 12.37
N ALA A 64 -0.09 -7.81 12.44
CA ALA A 64 0.05 -8.71 11.30
C ALA A 64 -0.87 -8.30 10.14
N LEU A 65 -2.11 -7.94 10.43
CA LEU A 65 -3.09 -7.50 9.44
C LEU A 65 -2.74 -6.12 8.84
N VAL A 66 -2.23 -5.20 9.64
CA VAL A 66 -1.72 -3.90 9.17
C VAL A 66 -0.49 -4.10 8.28
N ALA A 67 0.42 -5.01 8.62
CA ALA A 67 1.57 -5.33 7.77
C ALA A 67 1.12 -5.85 6.40
N VAL A 68 0.12 -6.72 6.36
CA VAL A 68 -0.46 -7.23 5.12
C VAL A 68 -1.04 -6.11 4.26
N THR A 69 -1.87 -5.22 4.83
CA THR A 69 -2.51 -4.13 4.07
C THR A 69 -1.53 -3.05 3.57
N THR A 70 -0.41 -2.86 4.26
CA THR A 70 0.63 -1.90 3.88
C THR A 70 1.74 -2.49 3.01
N GLY A 71 1.68 -3.79 2.69
CA GLY A 71 2.73 -4.49 1.96
C GLY A 71 4.06 -4.53 2.72
N GLY A 72 4.01 -4.63 4.05
CA GLY A 72 5.19 -4.65 4.93
C GLY A 72 5.77 -3.28 5.24
N LYS A 73 5.12 -2.17 4.86
CA LYS A 73 5.60 -0.80 5.14
C LYS A 73 5.15 -0.27 6.52
N VAL A 74 4.93 -1.13 7.51
CA VAL A 74 4.53 -0.67 8.85
C VAL A 74 5.61 0.25 9.41
N ALA A 75 5.22 1.46 9.82
CA ALA A 75 6.11 2.38 10.52
C ALA A 75 6.57 1.71 11.83
N LYS A 76 7.87 1.39 11.90
CA LYS A 76 8.56 0.80 13.05
C LYS A 76 8.07 1.37 14.41
N PRO A 77 7.86 0.51 15.41
CA PRO A 77 8.58 0.61 16.66
C PRO A 77 9.97 -0.03 16.49
N ALA A 78 10.98 0.51 17.16
CA ALA A 78 12.41 0.41 16.83
C ALA A 78 13.08 -0.99 16.75
N THR A 79 12.38 -2.11 16.81
CA THR A 79 12.98 -3.46 16.95
C THR A 79 12.35 -4.60 16.15
N GLN A 80 11.32 -4.37 15.31
CA GLN A 80 10.65 -5.46 14.59
C GLN A 80 10.42 -5.12 13.11
N GLY A 81 10.99 -5.92 12.21
CA GLY A 81 10.77 -5.80 10.77
C GLY A 81 9.66 -6.76 10.33
N ALA A 82 8.70 -6.28 9.55
CA ALA A 82 7.70 -7.10 8.88
C ALA A 82 7.93 -7.08 7.38
N ALA A 83 7.98 -8.24 6.74
CA ALA A 83 8.08 -8.40 5.30
C ALA A 83 6.87 -9.20 4.82
N VAL A 84 6.23 -8.72 3.76
CA VAL A 84 5.09 -9.39 3.13
C VAL A 84 5.46 -9.74 1.71
N ASP A 85 5.23 -10.99 1.36
CA ASP A 85 5.46 -11.50 0.01
C ASP A 85 4.30 -12.39 -0.43
N MET A 86 4.14 -12.57 -1.73
CA MET A 86 3.05 -13.36 -2.30
C MET A 86 3.58 -14.23 -3.43
N THR A 87 3.21 -15.50 -3.42
CA THR A 87 3.62 -16.48 -4.42
C THR A 87 2.40 -17.22 -4.98
N VAL A 88 2.54 -17.76 -6.18
CA VAL A 88 1.51 -18.61 -6.78
C VAL A 88 1.54 -19.98 -6.11
N GLY A 89 0.43 -20.35 -5.49
CA GLY A 89 0.25 -21.64 -4.84
C GLY A 89 -0.21 -22.73 -5.82
N THR A 90 -0.67 -23.84 -5.26
CA THR A 90 -1.25 -24.94 -6.06
C THR A 90 -2.72 -24.68 -6.39
N LYS A 91 -3.25 -25.32 -7.44
CA LYS A 91 -4.69 -25.25 -7.80
C LYS A 91 -5.23 -23.82 -8.02
N GLY A 92 -4.37 -22.90 -8.47
CA GLY A 92 -4.75 -21.50 -8.69
C GLY A 92 -4.87 -20.66 -7.42
N HIS A 93 -4.52 -21.20 -6.25
CA HIS A 93 -4.45 -20.44 -5.01
C HIS A 93 -3.26 -19.48 -5.02
N LEU A 94 -3.29 -18.48 -4.14
CA LEU A 94 -2.12 -17.66 -3.81
C LEU A 94 -1.69 -17.96 -2.37
N GLU A 95 -0.39 -18.01 -2.12
CA GLU A 95 0.16 -18.08 -0.78
C GLU A 95 0.71 -16.70 -0.41
N LEU A 96 0.03 -16.03 0.53
CA LEU A 96 0.53 -14.79 1.13
C LEU A 96 1.39 -15.16 2.34
N THR A 97 2.65 -14.73 2.31
CA THR A 97 3.63 -14.95 3.36
C THR A 97 3.88 -13.67 4.13
N LEU A 98 3.65 -13.69 5.43
CA LEU A 98 4.07 -12.63 6.35
C LEU A 98 5.27 -13.13 7.16
N THR A 99 6.41 -12.48 7.03
CA THR A 99 7.60 -12.75 7.84
C THR A 99 7.77 -11.61 8.84
N MET A 100 7.64 -11.91 10.13
CA MET A 100 7.86 -10.95 11.21
C MET A 100 9.16 -11.31 11.95
N GLN A 101 10.03 -10.34 12.17
CA GLN A 101 11.20 -10.50 13.02
C GLN A 101 10.90 -9.95 14.41
N ALA A 102 11.08 -10.79 15.44
CA ALA A 102 10.88 -10.44 16.83
C ALA A 102 12.14 -10.80 17.63
N PHE A 103 12.69 -9.85 18.39
CA PHE A 103 13.99 -10.00 19.06
C PHE A 103 15.12 -10.29 18.05
N ALA A 104 16.38 -9.99 18.38
CA ALA A 104 17.48 -9.89 17.41
C ALA A 104 17.72 -11.11 16.46
N LYS A 105 17.08 -12.28 16.68
CA LYS A 105 17.22 -13.49 15.84
C LYS A 105 15.94 -14.31 15.62
N LEU A 106 14.81 -14.04 16.29
CA LEU A 106 13.62 -14.87 16.09
C LEU A 106 12.81 -14.31 14.91
N SER A 107 12.41 -15.20 14.01
CA SER A 107 11.53 -14.85 12.90
C SER A 107 10.35 -15.80 12.87
N ALA A 108 9.18 -15.22 12.65
CA ALA A 108 7.94 -15.92 12.48
C ALA A 108 7.49 -15.80 11.03
N LYS A 109 7.18 -16.93 10.39
CA LYS A 109 6.68 -16.96 9.02
C LYS A 109 5.25 -17.50 9.02
N TYR A 110 4.30 -16.65 8.68
CA TYR A 110 2.91 -17.01 8.53
C TYR A 110 2.56 -17.20 7.07
N LYS A 111 1.72 -18.19 6.80
CA LYS A 111 1.25 -18.52 5.46
C LYS A 111 -0.27 -18.51 5.43
N PHE A 112 -0.82 -17.61 4.62
CA PHE A 112 -2.25 -17.52 4.36
C PHE A 112 -2.54 -18.10 2.99
N ASP A 113 -3.29 -19.21 2.96
CA ASP A 113 -3.76 -19.83 1.73
C ASP A 113 -5.01 -19.10 1.22
N LEU A 114 -4.82 -18.31 0.16
CA LEU A 114 -5.88 -17.52 -0.46
C LEU A 114 -6.56 -18.33 -1.56
N LYS A 115 -7.83 -18.64 -1.34
CA LYS A 115 -8.65 -19.42 -2.26
C LYS A 115 -9.16 -18.53 -3.40
N PRO A 116 -9.18 -19.01 -4.65
CA PRO A 116 -9.81 -18.31 -5.76
C PRO A 116 -11.26 -17.95 -5.43
N VAL A 117 -11.64 -16.73 -5.76
CA VAL A 117 -13.02 -16.28 -5.76
C VAL A 117 -13.51 -16.35 -7.19
N GLU A 118 -14.68 -16.95 -7.41
CA GLU A 118 -15.33 -16.91 -8.71
C GLU A 118 -15.75 -15.48 -9.01
N VAL A 119 -15.27 -14.95 -10.13
CA VAL A 119 -15.58 -13.58 -10.58
C VAL A 119 -16.15 -13.67 -11.98
N SER A 120 -17.41 -13.29 -12.12
CA SER A 120 -18.10 -13.24 -13.40
C SER A 120 -17.42 -12.23 -14.34
N THR A 121 -17.69 -12.38 -15.64
CA THR A 121 -17.20 -11.42 -16.65
C THR A 121 -17.70 -10.01 -16.38
N THR A 122 -18.94 -9.87 -15.92
CA THR A 122 -19.55 -8.57 -15.59
C THR A 122 -18.81 -7.90 -14.44
N GLU A 123 -18.54 -8.63 -13.35
CA GLU A 123 -17.79 -8.09 -12.20
C GLU A 123 -16.35 -7.70 -12.59
N LYS A 124 -15.70 -8.45 -13.49
CA LYS A 124 -14.38 -8.05 -14.03
C LYS A 124 -14.46 -6.76 -14.84
N LEU A 125 -15.51 -6.59 -15.64
CA LEU A 125 -15.71 -5.36 -16.43
C LEU A 125 -16.01 -4.17 -15.50
N GLU A 126 -16.87 -4.33 -14.50
CA GLU A 126 -17.13 -3.31 -13.49
C GLU A 126 -15.84 -2.91 -12.76
N ALA A 127 -15.00 -3.89 -12.39
CA ALA A 127 -13.71 -3.62 -11.78
C ALA A 127 -12.76 -2.84 -12.71
N LYS A 128 -12.77 -3.14 -14.02
CA LYS A 128 -11.99 -2.37 -15.00
C LYS A 128 -12.53 -0.94 -15.16
N ILE A 129 -13.85 -0.76 -15.19
CA ILE A 129 -14.47 0.56 -15.29
C ILE A 129 -14.08 1.42 -14.07
N ARG A 130 -14.17 0.85 -12.86
CA ARG A 130 -13.71 1.55 -11.63
C ARG A 130 -12.25 1.98 -11.74
N ASP A 131 -11.37 1.09 -12.17
CA ASP A 131 -9.95 1.41 -12.30
C ASP A 131 -9.68 2.50 -13.34
N LEU A 132 -10.39 2.48 -14.48
CA LEU A 132 -10.28 3.54 -15.47
C LEU A 132 -10.83 4.88 -14.96
N GLN A 133 -11.90 4.85 -14.16
CA GLN A 133 -12.43 6.06 -13.53
C GLN A 133 -11.44 6.65 -12.52
N ASP A 134 -10.78 5.81 -11.71
CA ASP A 134 -9.72 6.21 -10.79
C ASP A 134 -8.53 6.84 -11.55
N GLU A 135 -8.11 6.23 -12.66
CA GLU A 135 -7.02 6.74 -13.50
C GLU A 135 -7.36 8.09 -14.15
N VAL A 136 -8.57 8.23 -14.69
CA VAL A 136 -9.04 9.49 -15.28
C VAL A 136 -9.12 10.60 -14.22
N ALA A 137 -9.59 10.29 -13.01
CA ALA A 137 -9.62 11.26 -11.91
C ALA A 137 -8.21 11.73 -11.54
N ALA A 138 -7.26 10.81 -11.36
CA ALA A 138 -5.87 11.14 -11.06
C ALA A 138 -5.20 11.97 -12.17
N LEU A 139 -5.48 11.65 -13.44
CA LEU A 139 -4.96 12.42 -14.57
C LEU A 139 -5.52 13.84 -14.63
N LYS A 140 -6.82 14.02 -14.36
CA LYS A 140 -7.44 15.34 -14.32
C LYS A 140 -6.85 16.20 -13.20
N GLU A 141 -6.72 15.65 -12.00
CA GLU A 141 -6.09 16.34 -10.87
C GLU A 141 -4.64 16.75 -11.19
N SER A 142 -3.87 15.86 -11.82
CA SER A 142 -2.51 16.17 -12.24
C SER A 142 -2.46 17.25 -13.33
N HIS A 143 -3.41 17.23 -14.28
CA HIS A 143 -3.48 18.21 -15.35
C HIS A 143 -3.81 19.60 -14.80
N ASP A 144 -4.82 19.70 -13.95
CA ASP A 144 -5.25 20.95 -13.32
C ASP A 144 -4.13 21.54 -12.47
N HIS A 145 -3.44 20.71 -11.70
CA HIS A 145 -2.30 21.15 -10.89
C HIS A 145 -1.10 21.61 -11.75
N ALA A 146 -0.79 20.89 -12.83
CA ALA A 146 0.29 21.27 -13.75
C ALA A 146 -0.02 22.56 -14.50
N GLN A 147 -1.26 22.74 -14.95
CA GLN A 147 -1.73 23.96 -15.59
C GLN A 147 -1.63 25.15 -14.63
N PHE A 148 -2.12 25.01 -13.40
CA PHE A 148 -2.03 26.07 -12.38
C PHE A 148 -0.57 26.43 -12.05
N CYS A 149 0.32 25.44 -11.92
CA CYS A 149 1.75 25.70 -11.74
C CYS A 149 2.37 26.48 -12.91
N THR A 150 1.95 26.18 -14.14
CA THR A 150 2.42 26.87 -15.34
C THR A 150 1.96 28.32 -15.36
N GLU A 151 0.67 28.57 -15.12
CA GLU A 151 0.10 29.92 -15.04
C GLU A 151 0.75 30.75 -13.92
N LEU A 152 1.06 30.16 -12.77
CA LEU A 152 1.80 30.84 -11.70
C LEU A 152 3.24 31.20 -12.10
N VAL A 153 3.92 30.35 -12.86
CA VAL A 153 5.27 30.65 -13.37
C VAL A 153 5.21 31.82 -14.35
N GLU A 154 4.27 31.81 -15.28
CA GLU A 154 4.07 32.89 -16.24
C GLU A 154 3.70 34.20 -15.55
N LEU A 155 2.78 34.16 -14.58
CA LEU A 155 2.40 35.35 -13.79
C LEU A 155 3.62 35.92 -13.04
N ARG A 156 4.44 35.07 -12.40
CA ARG A 156 5.67 35.51 -11.72
C ARG A 156 6.67 36.16 -12.68
N GLN A 157 6.85 35.58 -13.88
CA GLN A 157 7.73 36.15 -14.90
C GLN A 157 7.20 37.49 -15.39
N ASN A 158 5.89 37.60 -15.66
CA ASN A 158 5.26 38.84 -16.10
C ASN A 158 5.38 39.95 -15.03
N LEU A 159 5.12 39.63 -13.76
CA LEU A 159 5.28 40.57 -12.65
C LEU A 159 6.74 41.03 -12.47
N ARG A 160 7.71 40.15 -12.70
CA ARG A 160 9.15 40.51 -12.70
C ARG A 160 9.49 41.44 -13.87
N SER A 161 9.04 41.10 -15.08
CA SER A 161 9.30 41.90 -16.29
C SER A 161 8.64 43.28 -16.23
N ARG A 162 7.51 43.41 -15.53
CA ARG A 162 6.81 44.68 -15.28
C ARG A 162 7.34 45.47 -14.09
N GLY A 163 8.38 44.98 -13.40
CA GLY A 163 9.03 45.70 -12.31
C GLY A 163 8.31 45.67 -10.95
N TYR A 164 7.29 44.82 -10.78
CA TYR A 164 6.57 44.68 -9.51
C TYR A 164 7.38 43.93 -8.44
N TYR A 165 8.43 43.20 -8.84
CA TYR A 165 9.46 42.64 -7.96
C TYR A 165 10.85 42.82 -8.58
N SER A 166 11.63 43.75 -8.04
CA SER A 166 13.07 43.82 -8.26
C SER A 166 13.75 42.91 -7.24
N ALA A 167 14.72 42.09 -7.67
CA ALA A 167 15.67 41.47 -6.75
C ALA A 167 16.54 42.58 -6.14
N GLY A 168 15.98 43.25 -5.13
CA GLY A 168 16.62 44.30 -4.37
C GLY A 168 17.73 43.70 -3.52
N ASN A 169 18.93 43.68 -4.09
CA ASN A 169 20.18 43.56 -3.38
C ASN A 169 20.29 44.76 -2.43
N MET A 170 19.96 44.59 -1.13
CA MET A 170 19.92 45.72 -0.21
C MET A 170 20.42 45.35 1.20
N TYR A 171 21.61 45.90 1.47
CA TYR A 171 22.29 46.22 2.74
C TYR A 171 23.01 45.13 3.55
N LYS A 172 24.33 45.02 3.28
CA LYS A 172 25.31 45.01 4.36
C LYS A 172 25.19 46.33 5.12
N THR A 173 24.72 46.30 6.36
CA THR A 173 24.99 47.37 7.33
C THR A 173 25.36 46.74 8.65
N THR A 174 26.66 46.75 8.93
CA THR A 174 27.26 46.57 10.25
C THR A 174 26.60 47.50 11.26
N LEU A 175 26.13 46.94 12.38
CA LEU A 175 25.89 47.67 13.61
C LEU A 175 26.83 47.11 14.68
N LYS A 176 27.81 47.94 15.04
CA LYS A 176 28.66 47.80 16.24
C LYS A 176 27.79 48.01 17.47
N TRP A 177 28.02 47.18 18.49
CA TRP A 177 27.95 47.56 19.90
C TRP A 177 29.31 47.23 20.50
#